data_AF-A0A9E2EBM5-F1
#
_entry.id   AF-A0A9E2EBM5-F1
#
_cell.length_a   1.000
_cell.length_b   1.000
_cell.length_c   1.000
_cell.angle_alpha   90.00
_cell.angle_beta   90.00
_cell.angle_gamma   90.00
#
_symmetry.space_group_name_H-M   'P 1'
#
loop_
_entity.id
_entity.type
_entity.pdbx_description
1 polymer ?
#
loop_
_entity_poly.entity_id
_entity_poly.type
_entity_poly.pdbx_seq_one_letter_code
_entity_poly.pdbx_strand_id
1 'polypeptide(L)'
;MIVHTSPKSFLLAAQRLGRELPVYKKIIGWAGLSHVDRSETLDLGFPIKILEPIPKDRFTAKTFAEVCDDAAIEIIKGDMPIDVAWSGGIDSTAALVALLKAGIDLDRLTILMLPETPGTRRLPFRCGSVAEYPEFFKKYINGKIQWRMVKDVRQEICSDRLMLTGELGDQLFGSIRLFSRFQPYLMRRPYEEVINIDEGLYKIIDILRPFIAASPVPIVSIYDLMWWLNFGLKWQSVSFRMLAPNRFHLYPNMRHFFGTDDFQRWSITNHHIKMQGVDLKSYKMPAKDYIYEFTRDADYRDNKLKERSLPAGGFGAGFCCVFDDLSTLKFGAYSVEGSAFTDEIQNQLKRKMQ
;
A
#
# COMPACT_ATOMS: atom_id res chain seq x y z
N MET A 1 18.56 -20.25 -4.85
CA MET A 1 18.59 -20.42 -3.38
C MET A 1 17.50 -19.54 -2.80
N ILE A 2 16.34 -20.13 -2.52
CA ILE A 2 15.10 -19.45 -2.11
C ILE A 2 15.26 -19.12 -0.62
N VAL A 3 15.46 -17.83 -0.30
CA VAL A 3 15.65 -17.39 1.09
C VAL A 3 14.29 -17.04 1.68
N HIS A 4 13.82 -17.93 2.56
CA HIS A 4 12.65 -17.75 3.42
C HIS A 4 12.87 -16.60 4.41
N THR A 5 11.96 -15.64 4.45
CA THR A 5 11.88 -14.62 5.51
C THR A 5 11.32 -15.25 6.78
N SER A 6 12.07 -15.19 7.89
CA SER A 6 11.74 -15.97 9.10
C SER A 6 10.74 -15.27 10.03
N PRO A 7 9.73 -15.99 10.56
CA PRO A 7 8.84 -15.58 11.66
C PRO A 7 9.53 -15.30 13.03
N LYS A 8 10.86 -15.41 13.13
CA LYS A 8 11.58 -15.53 14.41
C LYS A 8 11.64 -14.25 15.24
N SER A 9 11.73 -13.07 14.62
CA SER A 9 11.84 -11.79 15.34
C SER A 9 10.54 -11.41 16.07
N PHE A 10 9.38 -11.80 15.52
CA PHE A 10 8.06 -11.57 16.11
C PHE A 10 7.79 -12.52 17.29
N LEU A 11 8.15 -13.80 17.12
CA LEU A 11 8.13 -14.81 18.18
C LEU A 11 9.00 -14.41 19.37
N LEU A 12 10.19 -13.82 19.11
CA LEU A 12 11.09 -13.34 20.15
C LEU A 12 10.48 -12.18 20.96
N ALA A 13 9.82 -11.23 20.30
CA ALA A 13 9.19 -10.09 20.96
C ALA A 13 8.05 -10.54 21.89
N ALA A 14 7.24 -11.50 21.48
CA ALA A 14 6.14 -12.01 22.29
C ALA A 14 6.57 -12.96 23.41
N GLN A 15 7.55 -13.85 23.16
CA GLN A 15 8.18 -14.64 24.22
C GLN A 15 8.78 -13.73 25.32
N ARG A 16 9.32 -12.56 24.94
CA ARG A 16 9.87 -11.57 25.88
C ARG A 16 8.81 -10.72 26.58
N LEU A 17 7.60 -10.64 26.03
CA LEU A 17 6.41 -10.05 26.66
C LEU A 17 5.66 -11.03 27.57
N GLY A 18 6.12 -12.29 27.67
CA GLY A 18 5.48 -13.33 28.47
C GLY A 18 4.09 -13.73 27.96
N ARG A 19 3.78 -13.49 26.68
CA ARG A 19 2.49 -13.83 26.07
C ARG A 19 2.69 -14.80 24.92
N GLU A 20 1.90 -15.89 24.89
CA GLU A 20 1.78 -16.70 23.69
C GLU A 20 1.03 -15.89 22.62
N LEU A 21 1.61 -15.80 21.42
CA LEU A 21 0.90 -15.20 20.29
C LEU A 21 -0.12 -16.19 19.75
N PRO A 22 -1.33 -15.72 19.41
CA PRO A 22 -2.27 -16.51 18.65
C PRO A 22 -1.63 -17.10 17.39
N VAL A 23 -1.90 -18.38 17.11
CA VAL A 23 -1.31 -19.16 15.99
C VAL A 23 -1.42 -18.43 14.65
N TYR A 24 -2.53 -17.72 14.41
CA TYR A 24 -2.75 -16.99 13.16
C TYR A 24 -1.71 -15.89 12.92
N LYS A 25 -1.08 -15.32 13.96
CA LYS A 25 -0.04 -14.29 13.78
C LYS A 25 1.25 -14.83 13.19
N LYS A 26 1.57 -16.11 13.45
CA LYS A 26 2.68 -16.81 12.80
C LYS A 26 2.41 -17.00 11.29
N ILE A 27 1.14 -16.93 10.88
CA ILE A 27 0.65 -17.21 9.53
C ILE A 27 0.25 -15.93 8.78
N ILE A 28 -0.11 -14.83 9.45
CA ILE A 28 -0.30 -13.51 8.82
C ILE A 28 1.02 -12.98 8.21
N GLY A 29 2.16 -13.29 8.84
CA GLY A 29 3.48 -13.06 8.25
C GLY A 29 3.71 -13.81 6.92
N TRP A 30 2.96 -14.89 6.67
CA TRP A 30 3.12 -15.77 5.50
C TRP A 30 2.50 -15.22 4.20
N ALA A 31 1.61 -14.22 4.27
CA ALA A 31 1.11 -13.49 3.08
C ALA A 31 1.62 -12.04 2.97
N GLY A 32 2.51 -11.62 3.87
CA GLY A 32 2.89 -10.20 4.01
C GLY A 32 1.68 -9.32 4.34
N LEU A 33 0.70 -9.88 5.06
CA LEU A 33 -0.40 -9.16 5.68
C LEU A 33 0.14 -8.46 6.93
N SER A 34 -0.40 -7.29 7.25
CA SER A 34 0.02 -6.55 8.44
C SER A 34 -0.73 -7.04 9.67
N HIS A 35 -0.24 -6.67 10.84
CA HIS A 35 -0.83 -7.03 12.12
C HIS A 35 -1.87 -6.01 12.62
N VAL A 36 -2.34 -5.07 11.79
CA VAL A 36 -3.37 -4.09 12.16
C VAL A 36 -4.72 -4.53 11.59
N ASP A 37 -5.63 -4.97 12.45
CA ASP A 37 -7.03 -5.23 12.09
C ASP A 37 -7.87 -3.96 12.28
N ARG A 38 -8.25 -3.30 11.16
CA ARG A 38 -9.10 -2.10 11.19
C ARG A 38 -10.59 -2.38 11.43
N SER A 39 -11.00 -3.65 11.49
CA SER A 39 -12.37 -4.05 11.85
C SER A 39 -12.55 -4.28 13.35
N GLU A 40 -11.45 -4.36 14.10
CA GLU A 40 -11.45 -4.59 15.56
C GLU A 40 -12.11 -5.92 15.98
N THR A 41 -12.08 -6.93 15.11
CA THR A 41 -12.73 -8.23 15.36
C THR A 41 -11.76 -9.34 15.71
N LEU A 42 -10.48 -9.19 15.39
CA LEU A 42 -9.44 -10.14 15.70
C LEU A 42 -8.78 -9.83 17.04
N ASP A 43 -8.63 -10.84 17.90
CA ASP A 43 -7.81 -10.70 19.11
C ASP A 43 -6.33 -10.72 18.74
N LEU A 44 -5.72 -9.53 18.73
CA LEU A 44 -4.32 -9.32 18.42
C LEU A 44 -3.39 -9.65 19.63
N GLY A 45 -3.90 -9.93 20.82
CA GLY A 45 -3.09 -10.21 22.01
C GLY A 45 -2.29 -9.01 22.54
N PHE A 46 -2.47 -7.83 21.95
CA PHE A 46 -1.95 -6.53 22.41
C PHE A 46 -2.82 -5.39 21.84
N PRO A 47 -2.95 -4.26 22.57
CA PRO A 47 -3.71 -3.11 22.09
C PRO A 47 -2.99 -2.49 20.88
N ILE A 48 -3.76 -2.21 19.83
CA ILE A 48 -3.29 -1.47 18.65
C ILE A 48 -4.22 -0.29 18.44
N LYS A 49 -3.62 0.88 18.20
CA LYS A 49 -4.36 2.07 17.80
C LYS A 49 -4.61 2.05 16.31
N ILE A 50 -5.88 2.19 15.94
CA ILE A 50 -6.30 2.45 14.56
C ILE A 50 -6.29 3.95 14.35
N LEU A 51 -5.33 4.43 13.54
CA LEU A 51 -5.18 5.83 13.17
C LEU A 51 -5.96 6.19 11.90
N GLU A 52 -6.19 5.20 11.04
CA GLU A 52 -6.92 5.37 9.78
C GLU A 52 -8.13 4.42 9.73
N PRO A 53 -9.19 4.69 10.52
CA PRO A 53 -10.36 3.83 10.59
C PRO A 53 -11.07 3.75 9.24
N ILE A 54 -11.83 2.66 9.04
CA ILE A 54 -12.70 2.53 7.87
C ILE A 54 -13.86 3.52 8.03
N PRO A 55 -14.21 4.31 6.99
CA PRO A 55 -15.34 5.24 7.06
C PRO A 55 -16.63 4.54 7.51
N LYS A 56 -17.34 5.16 8.46
CA LYS A 56 -18.62 4.65 8.96
C LYS A 56 -19.72 4.79 7.90
N ASP A 57 -19.73 5.92 7.20
CA ASP A 57 -20.55 6.15 6.02
C ASP A 57 -19.83 5.59 4.78
N ARG A 58 -20.33 4.45 4.29
CA ARG A 58 -19.60 3.63 3.30
C ARG A 58 -19.99 3.92 1.86
N PHE A 59 -21.15 4.54 1.66
CA PHE A 59 -21.72 4.79 0.34
C PHE A 59 -21.18 6.10 -0.26
N THR A 60 -20.91 6.08 -1.55
CA THR A 60 -20.69 7.29 -2.35
C THR A 60 -21.29 7.11 -3.74
N ALA A 61 -21.91 8.17 -4.27
CA ALA A 61 -22.34 8.21 -5.67
C ALA A 61 -21.21 8.67 -6.61
N LYS A 62 -20.08 9.15 -6.06
CA LYS A 62 -18.96 9.65 -6.87
C LYS A 62 -18.32 8.52 -7.67
N THR A 63 -18.00 8.83 -8.91
CA THR A 63 -17.15 8.05 -9.79
C THR A 63 -15.69 8.08 -9.34
N PHE A 64 -14.85 7.20 -9.89
CA PHE A 64 -13.42 7.21 -9.59
C PHE A 64 -12.77 8.54 -10.01
N ALA A 65 -13.18 9.07 -11.17
CA ALA A 65 -12.67 10.32 -11.72
C ALA A 65 -12.98 11.50 -10.80
N GLU A 66 -14.23 11.63 -10.34
CA GLU A 66 -14.62 12.70 -9.40
C GLU A 66 -13.81 12.62 -8.09
N VAL A 67 -13.60 11.41 -7.55
CA VAL A 67 -12.77 11.24 -6.34
C VAL A 67 -11.31 11.64 -6.58
N CYS A 68 -10.75 11.32 -7.76
CA CYS A 68 -9.40 11.76 -8.14
C CYS A 68 -9.30 13.28 -8.29
N ASP A 69 -10.28 13.90 -8.97
CA ASP A 69 -10.30 15.33 -9.22
C ASP A 69 -10.46 16.11 -7.90
N ASP A 70 -11.37 15.69 -7.02
CA ASP A 70 -11.54 16.28 -5.68
C ASP A 70 -10.27 16.16 -4.84
N ALA A 71 -9.62 14.99 -4.83
CA ALA A 71 -8.39 14.79 -4.07
C ALA A 71 -7.25 15.68 -4.56
N ALA A 72 -7.12 15.86 -5.88
CA ALA A 72 -6.13 16.76 -6.45
C ALA A 72 -6.43 18.22 -6.11
N ILE A 73 -7.68 18.67 -6.22
CA ILE A 73 -8.10 20.01 -5.83
C ILE A 73 -7.73 20.31 -4.37
N GLU A 74 -7.99 19.38 -3.45
CA GLU A 74 -7.61 19.54 -2.04
C GLU A 74 -6.09 19.58 -1.81
N ILE A 75 -5.31 18.86 -2.62
CA ILE A 75 -3.84 18.88 -2.52
C ILE A 75 -3.28 20.23 -2.99
N ILE A 76 -3.76 20.76 -4.11
CA ILE A 76 -3.19 21.98 -4.71
C ILE A 76 -3.55 23.27 -3.96
N LYS A 77 -4.59 23.22 -3.10
CA LYS A 77 -5.00 24.34 -2.22
C LYS A 77 -3.93 24.75 -1.21
N GLY A 78 -3.06 23.84 -0.79
CA GLY A 78 -1.94 24.19 0.09
C GLY A 78 -0.88 24.99 -0.67
N ASP A 79 -0.02 25.72 0.05
CA ASP A 79 1.04 26.55 -0.56
C ASP A 79 2.40 25.85 -0.63
N MET A 80 2.57 24.73 0.08
CA MET A 80 3.84 24.01 0.09
C MET A 80 4.21 23.52 -1.32
N PRO A 81 5.50 23.59 -1.70
CA PRO A 81 6.01 22.86 -2.85
C PRO A 81 5.74 21.36 -2.72
N ILE A 82 5.51 20.69 -3.84
CA ILE A 82 5.09 19.29 -3.89
C ILE A 82 6.13 18.47 -4.63
N ASP A 83 6.58 17.39 -3.98
CA ASP A 83 7.38 16.35 -4.60
C ASP A 83 6.49 15.14 -4.89
N VAL A 84 6.46 14.69 -6.15
CA VAL A 84 5.66 13.52 -6.57
C VAL A 84 6.58 12.35 -6.85
N ALA A 85 6.40 11.26 -6.09
CA ALA A 85 7.06 9.99 -6.35
C ALA A 85 6.41 9.29 -7.56
N TRP A 86 7.00 9.45 -8.75
CA TRP A 86 6.46 8.89 -9.98
C TRP A 86 7.24 7.66 -10.45
N SER A 87 6.53 6.52 -10.58
CA SER A 87 7.12 5.26 -11.05
C SER A 87 6.75 4.91 -12.50
N GLY A 88 5.92 5.71 -13.18
CA GLY A 88 5.30 5.31 -14.46
C GLY A 88 4.22 4.22 -14.33
N GLY A 89 4.02 3.66 -13.13
CA GLY A 89 2.94 2.72 -12.84
C GLY A 89 1.57 3.41 -12.75
N ILE A 90 0.52 2.60 -12.74
CA ILE A 90 -0.89 3.06 -12.79
C ILE A 90 -1.17 4.06 -11.66
N ASP A 91 -0.82 3.71 -10.41
CA ASP A 91 -1.18 4.51 -9.23
C ASP A 91 -0.49 5.88 -9.22
N SER A 92 0.83 5.91 -9.42
CA SER A 92 1.57 7.17 -9.44
C SER A 92 1.24 8.04 -10.65
N THR A 93 0.88 7.42 -11.79
CA THR A 93 0.49 8.16 -12.99
C THR A 93 -0.90 8.75 -12.83
N ALA A 94 -1.85 8.03 -12.24
CA ALA A 94 -3.18 8.57 -11.92
C ALA A 94 -3.10 9.78 -10.97
N ALA A 95 -2.27 9.69 -9.92
CA ALA A 95 -2.04 10.81 -9.01
C ALA A 95 -1.45 12.04 -9.72
N LEU A 96 -0.44 11.85 -10.56
CA LEU A 96 0.17 12.94 -11.33
C LEU A 96 -0.80 13.53 -12.36
N VAL A 97 -1.54 12.69 -13.08
CA VAL A 97 -2.59 13.14 -14.01
C VAL A 97 -3.64 13.98 -13.28
N ALA A 98 -4.06 13.58 -12.09
CA ALA A 98 -5.04 14.33 -11.31
C ALA A 98 -4.54 15.72 -10.94
N LEU A 99 -3.29 15.84 -10.49
CA LEU A 99 -2.68 17.16 -10.23
C LEU A 99 -2.60 18.03 -11.48
N LEU A 100 -2.21 17.45 -12.63
CA LEU A 100 -2.13 18.17 -13.90
C LEU A 100 -3.52 18.62 -14.38
N LYS A 101 -4.55 17.77 -14.24
CA LYS A 101 -5.95 18.12 -14.54
C LYS A 101 -6.46 19.24 -13.65
N ALA A 102 -6.08 19.25 -12.37
CA ALA A 102 -6.47 20.28 -11.41
C ALA A 102 -5.73 21.62 -11.63
N GLY A 103 -4.75 21.68 -12.53
CA GLY A 103 -4.02 22.92 -12.83
C GLY A 103 -2.98 23.29 -11.78
N ILE A 104 -2.29 22.29 -11.21
CA ILE A 104 -1.15 22.54 -10.32
C ILE A 104 -0.15 23.50 -10.97
N ASP A 105 0.33 24.47 -10.18
CA ASP A 105 1.45 25.33 -10.56
C ASP A 105 2.72 24.48 -10.72
N LEU A 106 3.26 24.44 -11.94
CA LEU A 106 4.40 23.59 -12.29
C LEU A 106 5.69 24.05 -11.62
N ASP A 107 5.81 25.31 -11.23
CA ASP A 107 6.99 25.82 -10.50
C ASP A 107 7.02 25.29 -9.05
N ARG A 108 5.87 24.85 -8.55
CA ARG A 108 5.74 24.21 -7.24
C ARG A 108 5.90 22.69 -7.29
N LEU A 109 6.01 22.09 -8.48
CA LEU A 109 5.97 20.65 -8.68
C LEU A 109 7.33 20.07 -9.10
N THR A 110 7.85 19.12 -8.32
CA THR A 110 9.03 18.33 -8.68
C THR A 110 8.70 16.84 -8.77
N ILE A 111 9.08 16.20 -9.87
CA ILE A 111 8.92 14.76 -10.05
C ILE A 111 10.17 14.01 -9.58
N LEU A 112 9.98 13.09 -8.64
CA LEU A 112 11.03 12.20 -8.14
C LEU A 112 10.92 10.83 -8.82
N MET A 113 12.01 10.39 -9.44
CA MET A 113 12.08 9.12 -10.16
C MET A 113 13.18 8.20 -9.61
N LEU A 114 12.93 6.90 -9.65
CA LEU A 114 13.87 5.89 -9.17
C LEU A 114 14.71 5.32 -10.31
N PRO A 115 16.01 5.02 -10.07
CA PRO A 115 16.81 4.27 -11.02
C PRO A 115 16.24 2.85 -11.17
N GLU A 116 16.51 2.25 -12.31
CA GLU A 116 16.18 0.85 -12.52
C GLU A 116 16.89 -0.06 -11.50
N THR A 117 16.14 -0.99 -10.92
CA THR A 117 16.69 -1.91 -9.92
C THR A 117 17.41 -3.07 -10.61
N PRO A 118 18.66 -3.40 -10.23
CA PRO A 118 19.36 -4.59 -10.74
C PRO A 118 18.52 -5.86 -10.54
N GLY A 119 18.29 -6.63 -11.60
CA GLY A 119 17.52 -7.88 -11.57
C GLY A 119 16.08 -7.79 -12.10
N THR A 120 15.59 -6.58 -12.42
CA THR A 120 14.49 -6.46 -13.39
C THR A 120 15.06 -6.70 -14.79
N ARG A 121 14.27 -7.30 -15.70
CA ARG A 121 14.69 -7.78 -17.04
C ARG A 121 15.13 -6.67 -18.02
N ARG A 122 15.46 -5.50 -17.50
CA ARG A 122 15.68 -4.26 -18.22
C ARG A 122 17.15 -3.86 -18.00
N LEU A 123 17.80 -3.52 -19.12
CA LEU A 123 19.24 -3.33 -19.27
C LEU A 123 19.80 -2.34 -18.23
N PRO A 124 21.01 -2.55 -17.69
CA PRO A 124 21.57 -1.67 -16.67
C PRO A 124 21.67 -0.23 -17.20
N PHE A 125 21.32 0.76 -16.35
CA PHE A 125 21.40 2.21 -16.57
C PHE A 125 20.22 2.93 -17.28
N ARG A 126 18.96 2.52 -17.05
CA ARG A 126 17.79 3.35 -17.38
C ARG A 126 17.04 3.82 -16.12
N CYS A 127 16.26 4.89 -16.26
CA CYS A 127 15.29 5.29 -15.24
C CYS A 127 14.12 4.31 -15.28
N GLY A 128 13.88 3.58 -14.19
CA GLY A 128 12.81 2.57 -14.14
C GLY A 128 11.44 3.20 -14.37
N SER A 129 11.23 4.41 -13.86
CA SER A 129 9.99 5.16 -14.05
C SER A 129 9.73 5.50 -15.51
N VAL A 130 10.74 6.00 -16.22
CA VAL A 130 10.64 6.33 -17.64
C VAL A 130 10.48 5.07 -18.48
N ALA A 131 11.17 3.99 -18.14
CA ALA A 131 11.00 2.73 -18.84
C ALA A 131 9.59 2.14 -18.63
N GLU A 132 8.95 2.41 -17.49
CA GLU A 132 7.59 1.94 -17.21
C GLU A 132 6.52 2.71 -18.00
N TYR A 133 6.71 4.01 -18.24
CA TYR A 133 5.82 4.82 -19.09
C TYR A 133 6.55 5.92 -19.91
N PRO A 134 7.23 5.55 -21.01
CA PRO A 134 8.10 6.47 -21.76
C PRO A 134 7.36 7.64 -22.42
N GLU A 135 6.22 7.36 -23.04
CA GLU A 135 5.45 8.39 -23.78
C GLU A 135 4.91 9.47 -22.83
N PHE A 136 4.50 9.09 -21.61
CA PHE A 136 4.09 10.06 -20.61
C PHE A 136 5.23 10.99 -20.21
N PHE A 137 6.42 10.43 -19.94
CA PHE A 137 7.61 11.22 -19.61
C PHE A 137 7.94 12.20 -20.73
N LYS A 138 8.01 11.72 -21.98
CA LYS A 138 8.34 12.54 -23.15
C LYS A 138 7.31 13.66 -23.36
N LYS A 139 6.02 13.37 -23.23
CA LYS A 139 4.94 14.31 -23.57
C LYS A 139 4.63 15.29 -22.45
N TYR A 140 4.72 14.89 -21.18
CA TYR A 140 4.21 15.70 -20.06
C TYR A 140 5.26 16.13 -19.04
N ILE A 141 6.40 15.43 -18.92
CA ILE A 141 7.41 15.72 -17.89
C ILE A 141 8.65 16.40 -18.49
N ASN A 142 9.26 15.80 -19.52
CA ASN A 142 10.56 16.22 -20.01
C ASN A 142 10.51 17.64 -20.60
N GLY A 143 11.32 18.54 -20.03
CA GLY A 143 11.38 19.95 -20.42
C GLY A 143 10.16 20.79 -20.02
N LYS A 144 9.22 20.23 -19.23
CA LYS A 144 7.97 20.91 -18.82
C LYS A 144 7.79 20.99 -17.31
N ILE A 145 8.26 19.98 -16.59
CA ILE A 145 8.14 19.88 -15.13
C ILE A 145 9.53 19.62 -14.58
N GLN A 146 9.88 20.23 -13.44
CA GLN A 146 11.14 19.90 -12.77
C GLN A 146 11.14 18.43 -12.36
N TRP A 147 12.26 17.73 -12.59
CA TRP A 147 12.38 16.34 -12.20
C TRP A 147 13.82 16.00 -11.82
N ARG A 148 13.97 15.02 -10.93
CA ARG A 148 15.29 14.48 -10.57
C ARG A 148 15.23 12.99 -10.23
N MET A 149 16.37 12.34 -10.43
CA MET A 149 16.58 10.97 -10.00
C MET A 149 16.95 10.93 -8.53
N VAL A 150 16.33 10.02 -7.78
CA VAL A 150 16.62 9.81 -6.35
C VAL A 150 16.95 8.35 -6.10
N LYS A 151 17.79 8.07 -5.11
CA LYS A 151 18.14 6.68 -4.75
C LYS A 151 16.98 5.99 -4.02
N ASP A 152 16.28 6.74 -3.18
CA ASP A 152 15.20 6.26 -2.34
C ASP A 152 14.24 7.41 -2.00
N VAL A 153 13.01 7.35 -2.50
CA VAL A 153 11.97 8.37 -2.25
C VAL A 153 11.74 8.59 -0.75
N ARG A 154 11.92 7.57 0.10
CA ARG A 154 11.73 7.68 1.55
C ARG A 154 12.72 8.64 2.20
N GLN A 155 13.90 8.79 1.60
CA GLN A 155 14.93 9.69 2.12
C GLN A 155 14.63 11.15 1.81
N GLU A 156 13.80 11.39 0.80
CA GLU A 156 13.42 12.72 0.29
C GLU A 156 12.27 13.35 1.08
N ILE A 157 11.62 12.62 1.99
CA ILE A 157 10.53 13.17 2.82
C ILE A 157 11.12 14.20 3.79
N CYS A 158 10.66 15.45 3.75
CA CYS A 158 11.19 16.56 4.55
C CYS A 158 10.06 17.48 5.04
N SER A 159 10.40 18.48 5.86
CA SER A 159 9.42 19.38 6.49
C SER A 159 9.03 20.59 5.64
N ASP A 160 9.81 20.91 4.60
CA ASP A 160 9.66 22.10 3.74
C ASP A 160 8.85 21.82 2.47
N ARG A 161 8.49 20.56 2.22
CA ARG A 161 7.77 20.12 1.02
C ARG A 161 6.71 19.08 1.38
N LEU A 162 5.70 18.95 0.53
CA LEU A 162 4.73 17.87 0.59
C LEU A 162 5.21 16.71 -0.29
N MET A 163 5.51 15.56 0.30
CA MET A 163 5.74 14.32 -0.44
C MET A 163 4.41 13.67 -0.82
N LEU A 164 4.08 13.65 -2.11
CA LEU A 164 2.94 12.93 -2.65
C LEU A 164 3.37 11.58 -3.24
N THR A 165 2.63 10.53 -2.91
CA THR A 165 2.90 9.16 -3.38
C THR A 165 1.63 8.46 -3.87
N GLY A 166 1.80 7.48 -4.76
CA GLY A 166 0.72 6.59 -5.22
C GLY A 166 0.44 5.40 -4.30
N GLU A 167 0.97 5.40 -3.07
CA GLU A 167 0.67 4.38 -2.06
C GLU A 167 -0.83 4.33 -1.73
N LEU A 168 -1.27 3.22 -1.11
CA LEU A 168 -2.68 2.89 -0.85
C LEU A 168 -3.54 2.63 -2.09
N GLY A 169 -3.05 2.89 -3.31
CA GLY A 169 -3.75 2.52 -4.53
C GLY A 169 -4.02 1.01 -4.62
N ASP A 170 -3.06 0.15 -4.27
CA ASP A 170 -3.32 -1.29 -4.16
C ASP A 170 -4.39 -1.60 -3.09
N GLN A 171 -4.46 -0.87 -1.98
CA GLN A 171 -5.44 -1.16 -0.93
C GLN A 171 -6.88 -0.96 -1.43
N LEU A 172 -7.12 -0.03 -2.35
CA LEU A 172 -8.43 0.16 -2.98
C LEU A 172 -8.84 -1.00 -3.89
N PHE A 173 -7.97 -1.38 -4.83
CA PHE A 173 -8.31 -2.35 -5.89
C PHE A 173 -8.04 -3.81 -5.50
N GLY A 174 -7.14 -4.04 -4.55
CA GLY A 174 -6.61 -5.35 -4.17
C GLY A 174 -5.08 -5.43 -4.34
N SER A 175 -4.47 -6.54 -3.93
CA SER A 175 -3.01 -6.68 -4.07
C SER A 175 -2.69 -7.75 -5.10
N ILE A 176 -1.96 -7.36 -6.15
CA ILE A 176 -1.45 -8.34 -7.13
C ILE A 176 -0.63 -9.44 -6.46
N ARG A 177 0.03 -9.16 -5.32
CA ARG A 177 0.76 -10.16 -4.52
C ARG A 177 -0.15 -11.20 -3.89
N LEU A 178 -1.33 -10.79 -3.47
CA LEU A 178 -2.34 -11.70 -2.91
C LEU A 178 -3.01 -12.47 -4.04
N PHE A 179 -3.34 -11.79 -5.14
CA PHE A 179 -3.94 -12.43 -6.31
C PHE A 179 -2.99 -13.45 -6.96
N SER A 180 -1.68 -13.17 -7.03
CA SER A 180 -0.69 -14.08 -7.63
C SER A 180 -0.52 -15.40 -6.90
N ARG A 181 -1.13 -15.58 -5.73
CA ARG A 181 -1.16 -16.87 -5.02
C ARG A 181 -2.12 -17.87 -5.66
N PHE A 182 -3.10 -17.37 -6.39
CA PHE A 182 -4.13 -18.16 -7.04
C PHE A 182 -4.08 -17.90 -8.54
N GLN A 183 -4.49 -18.90 -9.32
CA GLN A 183 -4.62 -18.71 -10.75
C GLN A 183 -5.75 -17.71 -11.06
N PRO A 184 -5.63 -16.86 -12.10
CA PRO A 184 -6.63 -15.82 -12.37
C PRO A 184 -8.07 -16.35 -12.51
N TYR A 185 -8.24 -17.54 -13.09
CA TYR A 185 -9.55 -18.18 -13.24
C TYR A 185 -10.22 -18.57 -11.92
N LEU A 186 -9.46 -18.67 -10.82
CA LEU A 186 -9.99 -18.94 -9.48
C LEU A 186 -10.57 -17.68 -8.82
N MET A 187 -10.23 -16.48 -9.30
CA MET A 187 -10.59 -15.20 -8.65
C MET A 187 -12.09 -15.03 -8.38
N ARG A 188 -12.94 -15.63 -9.21
CA ARG A 188 -14.41 -15.51 -9.11
C ARG A 188 -15.09 -16.71 -8.49
N ARG A 189 -14.32 -17.76 -8.16
CA ARG A 189 -14.87 -18.94 -7.48
C ARG A 189 -15.20 -18.60 -6.03
N PRO A 190 -16.24 -19.23 -5.44
CA PRO A 190 -16.51 -19.12 -4.01
C PRO A 190 -15.24 -19.36 -3.21
N TYR A 191 -14.92 -18.48 -2.25
CA TYR A 191 -13.63 -18.60 -1.57
C TYR A 191 -13.54 -19.92 -0.79
N GLU A 192 -14.64 -20.42 -0.24
CA GLU A 192 -14.71 -21.70 0.47
C GLU A 192 -14.31 -22.90 -0.40
N GLU A 193 -14.52 -22.84 -1.71
CA GLU A 193 -14.09 -23.90 -2.66
C GLU A 193 -12.58 -23.84 -2.96
N VAL A 194 -11.93 -22.71 -2.68
CA VAL A 194 -10.57 -22.40 -3.14
C VAL A 194 -9.56 -22.32 -1.99
N ILE A 195 -10.01 -22.02 -0.77
CA ILE A 195 -9.12 -21.80 0.39
C ILE A 195 -8.19 -22.97 0.68
N ASN A 196 -8.60 -24.20 0.39
CA ASN A 196 -7.81 -25.41 0.63
C ASN A 196 -6.64 -25.58 -0.35
N ILE A 197 -6.65 -24.88 -1.49
CA ILE A 197 -5.55 -24.87 -2.45
C ILE A 197 -4.33 -24.15 -1.85
N ASP A 198 -4.55 -23.22 -0.93
CA ASP A 198 -3.51 -22.52 -0.22
C ASP A 198 -3.47 -22.95 1.26
N GLU A 199 -2.43 -23.72 1.61
CA GLU A 199 -2.24 -24.30 2.94
C GLU A 199 -2.19 -23.25 4.06
N GLY A 200 -1.61 -22.06 3.79
CA GLY A 200 -1.48 -21.03 4.80
C GLY A 200 -2.82 -20.36 5.08
N LEU A 201 -3.59 -20.06 4.03
CA LEU A 201 -4.94 -19.51 4.17
C LEU A 201 -5.88 -20.51 4.86
N TYR A 202 -5.84 -21.77 4.45
CA TYR A 202 -6.65 -22.84 5.05
C TYR A 202 -6.44 -22.93 6.57
N LYS A 203 -5.18 -22.83 7.04
CA LYS A 203 -4.85 -22.91 8.48
C LYS A 203 -5.36 -21.74 9.32
N ILE A 204 -5.71 -20.60 8.71
CA ILE A 204 -6.17 -19.41 9.45
C ILE A 204 -7.61 -19.02 9.17
N ILE A 205 -8.29 -19.68 8.23
CA ILE A 205 -9.59 -19.23 7.76
C ILE A 205 -10.62 -19.14 8.87
N ASP A 206 -10.60 -20.10 9.81
CA ASP A 206 -11.54 -20.14 10.94
C ASP A 206 -11.29 -18.98 11.91
N ILE A 207 -10.03 -18.59 12.08
CA ILE A 207 -9.64 -17.45 12.89
C ILE A 207 -10.03 -16.14 12.22
N LEU A 208 -10.01 -16.11 10.88
CA LEU A 208 -10.43 -14.95 10.09
C LEU A 208 -11.96 -14.82 9.97
N ARG A 209 -12.78 -15.78 10.42
CA ARG A 209 -14.25 -15.71 10.25
C ARG A 209 -14.88 -14.44 10.82
N PRO A 210 -14.54 -13.96 12.04
CA PRO A 210 -15.09 -12.71 12.55
C PRO A 210 -14.70 -11.51 11.67
N PHE A 211 -13.45 -11.47 11.21
CA PHE A 211 -12.96 -10.44 10.30
C PHE A 211 -13.68 -10.46 8.96
N ILE A 212 -13.85 -11.64 8.36
CA ILE A 212 -14.59 -11.83 7.10
C ILE A 212 -16.04 -11.36 7.26
N ALA A 213 -16.70 -11.72 8.36
CA ALA A 213 -18.07 -11.31 8.66
C ALA A 213 -18.22 -9.79 8.87
N ALA A 214 -17.18 -9.10 9.33
CA ALA A 214 -17.17 -7.66 9.52
C ALA A 214 -16.98 -6.85 8.22
N SER A 215 -16.73 -7.53 7.09
CA SER A 215 -16.52 -6.86 5.80
C SER A 215 -17.72 -5.98 5.42
N PRO A 216 -17.49 -4.76 4.89
CA PRO A 216 -18.55 -3.90 4.40
C PRO A 216 -19.17 -4.39 3.07
N VAL A 217 -18.52 -5.35 2.41
CA VAL A 217 -18.96 -5.99 1.16
C VAL A 217 -19.11 -7.49 1.41
N PRO A 218 -20.16 -8.15 0.91
CA PRO A 218 -20.27 -9.61 1.01
C PRO A 218 -19.02 -10.30 0.45
N ILE A 219 -18.40 -11.16 1.26
CA ILE A 219 -17.25 -11.96 0.84
C ILE A 219 -17.77 -13.27 0.27
N VAL A 220 -17.83 -13.35 -1.06
CA VAL A 220 -18.34 -14.53 -1.77
C VAL A 220 -17.19 -15.23 -2.48
N SER A 221 -16.34 -14.49 -3.18
CA SER A 221 -15.26 -15.01 -4.00
C SER A 221 -13.87 -14.84 -3.37
N ILE A 222 -12.87 -15.58 -3.88
CA ILE A 222 -11.48 -15.40 -3.43
C ILE A 222 -10.95 -13.98 -3.74
N TYR A 223 -11.45 -13.32 -4.79
CA TYR A 223 -11.16 -11.92 -5.06
C TYR A 223 -11.63 -11.02 -3.90
N ASP A 224 -12.87 -11.20 -3.46
CA ASP A 224 -13.46 -10.41 -2.37
C ASP A 224 -12.64 -10.60 -1.08
N LEU A 225 -12.29 -11.85 -0.76
CA LEU A 225 -11.47 -12.17 0.41
C LEU A 225 -10.07 -11.55 0.32
N MET A 226 -9.38 -11.67 -0.82
CA MET A 226 -8.05 -11.09 -1.00
C MET A 226 -8.08 -9.56 -0.97
N TRP A 227 -9.13 -8.94 -1.51
CA TRP A 227 -9.35 -7.50 -1.36
C TRP A 227 -9.56 -7.13 0.11
N TRP A 228 -10.42 -7.83 0.84
CA TRP A 228 -10.74 -7.49 2.22
C TRP A 228 -9.54 -7.67 3.15
N LEU A 229 -8.75 -8.74 2.98
CA LEU A 229 -7.47 -8.91 3.67
C LEU A 229 -6.50 -7.75 3.39
N ASN A 230 -6.45 -7.27 2.15
CA ASN A 230 -5.59 -6.14 1.79
C ASN A 230 -6.11 -4.81 2.37
N PHE A 231 -7.41 -4.56 2.23
CA PHE A 231 -8.05 -3.32 2.64
C PHE A 231 -8.11 -3.23 4.17
N GLY A 232 -8.60 -4.26 4.86
CA GLY A 232 -8.78 -4.24 6.31
C GLY A 232 -7.49 -4.47 7.10
N LEU A 233 -6.57 -5.33 6.62
CA LEU A 233 -5.37 -5.70 7.41
C LEU A 233 -4.08 -4.99 6.99
N LYS A 234 -3.99 -4.36 5.80
CA LYS A 234 -2.73 -3.76 5.33
C LYS A 234 -2.71 -2.24 5.25
N TRP A 235 -3.85 -1.58 5.16
CA TRP A 235 -3.96 -0.13 4.94
C TRP A 235 -2.99 0.69 5.79
N GLN A 236 -3.14 0.63 7.11
CA GLN A 236 -2.35 1.45 8.03
C GLN A 236 -0.86 1.14 7.96
N SER A 237 -0.48 -0.14 7.83
CA SER A 237 0.92 -0.50 7.64
C SER A 237 1.51 0.06 6.35
N VAL A 238 0.71 0.15 5.28
CA VAL A 238 1.13 0.72 4.01
C VAL A 238 1.20 2.24 4.11
N SER A 239 0.29 2.89 4.83
CA SER A 239 0.37 4.34 5.05
C SER A 239 1.63 4.75 5.80
N PHE A 240 2.20 3.88 6.63
CA PHE A 240 3.38 4.25 7.42
C PHE A 240 4.69 3.70 6.86
N ARG A 241 4.66 2.75 5.91
CA ARG A 241 5.89 2.09 5.41
C ARG A 241 6.89 3.01 4.70
N MET A 242 6.44 4.18 4.27
CA MET A 242 7.28 5.19 3.63
C MET A 242 8.11 5.98 4.64
N LEU A 243 7.76 5.92 5.93
CA LEU A 243 8.48 6.58 7.00
C LEU A 243 9.24 5.55 7.83
N ALA A 244 10.54 5.79 7.99
CA ALA A 244 11.27 5.13 9.06
C ALA A 244 10.69 5.60 10.41
N PRO A 245 10.65 4.75 11.45
CA PRO A 245 10.12 5.10 12.77
C PRO A 245 10.67 6.40 13.38
N ASN A 246 11.96 6.68 13.18
CA ASN A 246 12.61 7.93 13.67
C ASN A 246 12.23 9.18 12.84
N ARG A 247 11.52 9.00 11.73
CA ARG A 247 11.03 10.05 10.83
C ARG A 247 9.51 10.21 10.87
N PHE A 248 8.82 9.55 11.82
CA PHE A 248 7.36 9.63 11.92
C PHE A 248 6.83 11.06 12.15
N HIS A 249 7.65 11.94 12.74
CA HIS A 249 7.34 13.37 12.86
C HIS A 249 7.14 14.09 11.51
N LEU A 250 7.60 13.50 10.39
CA LEU A 250 7.40 14.00 9.03
C LEU A 250 6.11 13.47 8.38
N TYR A 251 5.31 12.65 9.08
CA TYR A 251 4.03 12.16 8.56
C TYR A 251 3.09 13.26 8.06
N PRO A 252 2.96 14.43 8.74
CA PRO A 252 2.15 15.54 8.23
C PRO A 252 2.60 16.09 6.87
N ASN A 253 3.87 15.89 6.50
CA ASN A 253 4.46 16.31 5.22
C ASN A 253 4.40 15.21 4.14
N MET A 254 3.75 14.09 4.42
CA MET A 254 3.55 13.03 3.45
C MET A 254 2.06 12.82 3.21
N ARG A 255 1.67 12.75 1.94
CA ARG A 255 0.32 12.40 1.54
C ARG A 255 0.33 11.23 0.57
N HIS A 256 -0.52 10.26 0.86
CA HIS A 256 -0.85 9.21 -0.11
C HIS A 256 -2.07 9.69 -0.89
N PHE A 257 -1.95 9.76 -2.22
CA PHE A 257 -3.04 10.27 -3.06
C PHE A 257 -4.34 9.49 -2.82
N PHE A 258 -4.24 8.17 -2.69
CA PHE A 258 -5.37 7.26 -2.46
C PHE A 258 -5.79 7.12 -0.98
N GLY A 259 -5.22 7.93 -0.08
CA GLY A 259 -5.40 7.80 1.37
C GLY A 259 -6.65 8.47 1.95
N THR A 260 -7.51 9.07 1.13
CA THR A 260 -8.69 9.79 1.62
C THR A 260 -9.88 8.87 1.88
N ASP A 261 -10.80 9.32 2.72
CA ASP A 261 -12.04 8.59 2.99
C ASP A 261 -12.90 8.42 1.74
N ASP A 262 -12.88 9.38 0.81
CA ASP A 262 -13.64 9.27 -0.44
C ASP A 262 -13.15 8.13 -1.33
N PHE A 263 -11.83 7.89 -1.37
CA PHE A 263 -11.29 6.70 -2.04
C PHE A 263 -11.72 5.41 -1.35
N GLN A 264 -11.75 5.38 -0.01
CA GLN A 264 -12.22 4.22 0.74
C GLN A 264 -13.71 3.94 0.48
N ARG A 265 -14.57 4.96 0.52
CA ARG A 265 -16.00 4.87 0.16
C ARG A 265 -16.19 4.36 -1.26
N TRP A 266 -15.42 4.90 -2.20
CA TRP A 266 -15.46 4.48 -3.60
C TRP A 266 -15.09 2.99 -3.74
N SER A 267 -14.00 2.56 -3.11
CA SER A 267 -13.54 1.16 -3.15
C SER A 267 -14.57 0.16 -2.61
N ILE A 268 -15.32 0.56 -1.57
CA ILE A 268 -16.39 -0.24 -0.96
C ILE A 268 -17.61 -0.26 -1.87
N THR A 269 -18.10 0.91 -2.28
CA THR A 269 -19.33 1.03 -3.09
C THR A 269 -19.17 0.39 -4.47
N ASN A 270 -17.99 0.56 -5.09
CA ASN A 270 -17.71 0.15 -6.45
C ASN A 270 -16.89 -1.15 -6.51
N HIS A 271 -17.06 -2.04 -5.53
CA HIS A 271 -16.25 -3.26 -5.43
C HIS A 271 -16.28 -4.12 -6.72
N HIS A 272 -17.42 -4.11 -7.41
CA HIS A 272 -17.69 -4.92 -8.61
C HIS A 272 -16.94 -4.47 -9.89
N ILE A 273 -16.40 -3.24 -9.97
CA ILE A 273 -15.77 -2.71 -11.19
C ILE A 273 -14.23 -2.66 -11.14
N LYS A 274 -13.61 -3.00 -10.01
CA LYS A 274 -12.16 -2.83 -9.76
C LYS A 274 -11.28 -3.80 -10.54
N MET A 275 -11.87 -4.92 -10.94
CA MET A 275 -11.32 -5.93 -11.85
C MET A 275 -12.51 -6.48 -12.63
N GLN A 276 -12.44 -6.55 -13.96
CA GLN A 276 -13.52 -7.10 -14.77
C GLN A 276 -13.14 -8.51 -15.24
N GLY A 277 -13.96 -9.50 -14.89
CA GLY A 277 -13.66 -10.90 -15.21
C GLY A 277 -12.40 -11.40 -14.49
N VAL A 278 -11.55 -12.13 -15.23
CA VAL A 278 -10.34 -12.81 -14.75
C VAL A 278 -9.05 -12.32 -15.41
N ASP A 279 -9.14 -11.38 -16.36
CA ASP A 279 -7.97 -10.86 -17.08
C ASP A 279 -7.21 -9.85 -16.20
N LEU A 280 -5.92 -10.07 -15.99
CA LEU A 280 -5.05 -9.14 -15.27
C LEU A 280 -4.90 -7.79 -15.99
N LYS A 281 -5.17 -7.71 -17.30
CA LYS A 281 -5.24 -6.42 -18.00
C LYS A 281 -6.42 -5.58 -17.54
N SER A 282 -7.53 -6.20 -17.13
CA SER A 282 -8.71 -5.49 -16.59
C SER A 282 -8.48 -4.89 -15.19
N TYR A 283 -7.38 -5.29 -14.52
CA TYR A 283 -7.10 -4.86 -13.17
C TYR A 283 -6.82 -3.36 -13.11
N LYS A 284 -7.46 -2.66 -12.16
CA LYS A 284 -7.41 -1.19 -12.00
C LYS A 284 -7.95 -0.40 -13.20
N MET A 285 -8.90 -0.95 -13.96
CA MET A 285 -9.43 -0.26 -15.15
C MET A 285 -9.94 1.16 -14.90
N PRO A 286 -10.68 1.46 -13.81
CA PRO A 286 -11.08 2.84 -13.51
C PRO A 286 -9.91 3.83 -13.46
N ALA A 287 -8.75 3.43 -12.94
CA ALA A 287 -7.56 4.28 -12.91
C ALA A 287 -6.91 4.41 -14.29
N LYS A 288 -6.94 3.36 -15.11
CA LYS A 288 -6.41 3.40 -16.48
C LYS A 288 -7.28 4.24 -17.40
N ASP A 289 -8.60 4.15 -17.27
CA ASP A 289 -9.56 4.97 -18.00
C ASP A 289 -9.38 6.45 -17.66
N TYR A 290 -9.19 6.77 -16.38
CA TYR A 290 -8.89 8.12 -15.92
C TYR A 290 -7.57 8.67 -16.52
N ILE A 291 -6.51 7.85 -16.55
CA ILE A 291 -5.24 8.23 -17.21
C ILE A 291 -5.47 8.43 -18.72
N TYR A 292 -6.16 7.50 -19.38
CA TYR A 292 -6.42 7.53 -20.81
C TYR A 292 -7.21 8.76 -21.24
N GLU A 293 -8.19 9.20 -20.44
CA GLU A 293 -8.97 10.40 -20.73
C GLU A 293 -8.07 11.63 -20.91
N PHE A 294 -7.01 11.73 -20.10
CA PHE A 294 -6.01 12.79 -20.20
C PHE A 294 -4.96 12.53 -21.27
N THR A 295 -4.38 11.32 -21.30
CA THR A 295 -3.21 11.04 -22.13
C THR A 295 -3.54 10.74 -23.58
N ARG A 296 -4.74 10.20 -23.81
CA ARG A 296 -5.23 9.55 -25.06
C ARG A 296 -4.36 8.38 -25.52
N ASP A 297 -3.67 7.75 -24.58
CA ASP A 297 -2.78 6.61 -24.84
C ASP A 297 -3.49 5.28 -24.63
N ALA A 298 -4.07 4.76 -25.71
CA ALA A 298 -4.81 3.50 -25.67
C ALA A 298 -3.90 2.29 -25.39
N ASP A 299 -2.64 2.32 -25.83
CA ASP A 299 -1.71 1.22 -25.59
C ASP A 299 -1.41 1.07 -24.09
N TYR A 300 -1.15 2.16 -23.39
CA TYR A 300 -0.99 2.12 -21.93
C TYR A 300 -2.26 1.59 -21.25
N ARG A 301 -3.45 2.09 -21.62
CA ARG A 301 -4.72 1.64 -21.02
C ARG A 301 -4.92 0.12 -21.18
N ASP A 302 -4.78 -0.36 -22.41
CA ASP A 302 -5.19 -1.72 -22.79
C ASP A 302 -4.12 -2.77 -22.48
N ASN A 303 -2.83 -2.40 -22.52
CA ASN A 303 -1.71 -3.34 -22.37
C ASN A 303 -0.92 -3.20 -21.07
N LYS A 304 -1.04 -2.09 -20.32
CA LYS A 304 -0.29 -1.92 -19.07
C LYS A 304 -0.72 -2.97 -18.03
N LEU A 305 0.21 -3.84 -17.65
CA LEU A 305 0.02 -4.73 -16.51
C LEU A 305 0.48 -4.06 -15.22
N LYS A 306 -0.11 -4.48 -14.08
CA LYS A 306 0.37 -4.04 -12.78
C LYS A 306 1.74 -4.65 -12.51
N GLU A 307 2.75 -3.79 -12.49
CA GLU A 307 4.11 -4.14 -12.08
C GLU A 307 4.39 -3.72 -10.63
N ARG A 308 5.42 -4.34 -10.08
CA ARG A 308 5.87 -4.08 -8.72
C ARG A 308 6.84 -2.91 -8.71
N SER A 309 6.47 -1.82 -8.05
CA SER A 309 7.27 -0.57 -8.02
C SER A 309 8.36 -0.55 -6.92
N LEU A 310 8.23 -1.33 -5.84
CA LEU A 310 9.21 -1.38 -4.75
C LEU A 310 9.88 -2.76 -4.62
N PRO A 311 11.23 -2.88 -4.59
CA PRO A 311 11.94 -4.17 -4.58
C PRO A 311 11.66 -5.08 -3.38
N ALA A 312 11.92 -6.39 -3.57
CA ALA A 312 11.68 -7.48 -2.59
C ALA A 312 12.30 -7.26 -1.21
N GLY A 313 13.52 -6.71 -1.16
CA GLY A 313 14.23 -6.39 0.08
C GLY A 313 14.02 -4.97 0.58
N GLY A 314 13.17 -4.18 -0.09
CA GLY A 314 12.90 -2.78 0.24
C GLY A 314 11.70 -2.56 1.15
N PHE A 315 11.11 -3.62 1.71
CA PHE A 315 10.28 -3.51 2.91
C PHE A 315 11.20 -3.06 4.03
N GLY A 316 11.45 -1.75 4.05
CA GLY A 316 12.17 -1.09 5.11
C GLY A 316 11.60 -1.58 6.43
N ALA A 317 12.51 -1.94 7.30
CA ALA A 317 12.27 -2.09 8.72
C ALA A 317 11.11 -1.20 9.19
N GLY A 318 10.10 -1.82 9.78
CA GLY A 318 9.41 -1.24 10.91
C GLY A 318 8.34 -0.23 10.59
N PHE A 319 7.12 -0.72 10.43
CA PHE A 319 6.01 -0.13 11.16
C PHE A 319 4.91 -1.18 11.32
N CYS A 320 4.69 -1.64 12.56
CA CYS A 320 3.74 -2.72 12.81
C CYS A 320 2.45 -2.24 13.47
N CYS A 321 2.55 -1.24 14.32
CA CYS A 321 1.45 -0.67 15.05
C CYS A 321 1.89 0.64 15.68
N VAL A 322 0.91 1.52 15.87
CA VAL A 322 0.99 2.64 16.80
C VAL A 322 0.26 2.18 18.06
N PHE A 323 0.87 2.36 19.22
CA PHE A 323 0.21 2.16 20.51
C PHE A 323 -0.61 3.40 20.88
N ASP A 324 -1.43 3.32 21.93
CA ASP A 324 -2.32 4.42 22.32
C ASP A 324 -1.61 5.76 22.55
N ASP A 325 -0.37 5.67 23.04
CA ASP A 325 0.53 6.79 23.30
C ASP A 325 1.39 7.24 22.11
N LEU A 326 1.01 6.83 20.90
CA LEU A 326 1.65 7.18 19.63
C LEU A 326 3.07 6.62 19.45
N SER A 327 3.55 5.78 20.37
CA SER A 327 4.77 5.03 20.15
C SER A 327 4.60 3.94 19.11
N THR A 328 5.72 3.50 18.53
CA THR A 328 5.72 2.65 17.33
C THR A 328 6.43 1.34 17.62
N LEU A 329 5.83 0.21 17.23
CA LEU A 329 6.52 -1.08 17.29
C LEU A 329 7.24 -1.34 15.97
N LYS A 330 8.57 -1.49 16.04
CA LYS A 330 9.43 -1.77 14.88
C LYS A 330 9.58 -3.28 14.69
N PHE A 331 9.34 -3.78 13.48
CA PHE A 331 9.91 -5.05 13.01
C PHE A 331 10.97 -4.76 11.95
N GLY A 332 12.24 -4.93 12.31
CA GLY A 332 13.37 -4.62 11.44
C GLY A 332 13.44 -5.50 10.18
N ALA A 333 14.00 -4.93 9.10
CA ALA A 333 14.37 -5.65 7.87
C ALA A 333 15.66 -6.47 8.01
N TYR A 334 16.34 -6.39 9.16
CA TYR A 334 17.53 -7.17 9.48
C TYR A 334 17.44 -7.67 10.92
N SER A 335 16.88 -8.87 11.08
CA SER A 335 17.01 -9.67 12.30
C SER A 335 18.41 -10.30 12.41
N VAL A 336 19.49 -9.54 12.14
CA VAL A 336 20.84 -10.11 12.04
C VAL A 336 21.79 -9.64 13.14
N GLU A 337 21.59 -8.51 13.81
CA GLU A 337 22.45 -8.12 14.95
C GLU A 337 21.63 -7.74 16.18
N GLY A 338 21.64 -8.64 17.17
CA GLY A 338 20.59 -8.84 18.16
C GLY A 338 20.93 -8.48 19.61
N SER A 339 21.68 -7.41 19.89
CA SER A 339 22.01 -7.04 21.28
C SER A 339 21.60 -5.63 21.70
N ALA A 340 21.93 -4.58 20.95
CA ALA A 340 21.71 -3.20 21.43
C ALA A 340 20.26 -2.70 21.30
N PHE A 341 19.49 -3.24 20.34
CA PHE A 341 18.15 -2.76 20.00
C PHE A 341 17.02 -3.36 20.86
N THR A 342 17.36 -4.41 21.61
CA THR A 342 16.39 -5.18 22.39
C THR A 342 16.12 -4.60 23.77
N ASP A 343 17.11 -3.94 24.36
CA ASP A 343 16.99 -3.37 25.70
C ASP A 343 16.13 -2.10 25.70
N GLU A 344 16.17 -1.31 24.62
CA GLU A 344 15.35 -0.11 24.50
C GLU A 344 13.87 -0.42 24.28
N ILE A 345 13.53 -1.43 23.47
CA ILE A 345 12.16 -1.93 23.35
C ILE A 345 11.69 -2.57 24.67
N GLN A 346 12.55 -3.33 25.36
CA GLN A 346 12.23 -3.88 26.67
C GLN A 346 11.99 -2.80 27.72
N ASN A 347 12.78 -1.73 27.72
CA ASN A 347 12.60 -0.60 28.63
C ASN A 347 11.36 0.22 28.28
N GLN A 348 11.04 0.40 27.00
CA GLN A 348 9.81 1.07 26.56
C GLN A 348 8.55 0.27 26.92
N LEU A 349 8.58 -1.06 26.83
CA LEU A 349 7.46 -1.93 27.20
C LEU A 349 7.32 -2.03 28.73
N LYS A 350 8.43 -2.18 29.48
CA LYS A 350 8.40 -2.21 30.95
C LYS A 350 7.89 -0.90 31.56
N ARG A 351 8.28 0.25 31.00
CA ARG A 351 7.83 1.58 31.48
C ARG A 351 6.35 1.86 31.21
N LYS A 352 5.70 1.10 30.33
CA LYS A 352 4.28 1.28 29.95
C LYS A 352 3.35 0.24 30.55
N MET A 353 3.91 -0.77 31.21
CA MET A 353 3.19 -1.86 31.88
C MET A 353 3.24 -1.76 33.42
N GLN A 354 3.90 -0.73 33.94
CA GLN A 354 3.71 -0.18 35.29
C GLN A 354 2.79 1.02 35.18
#